data_AF-A0A5A9PE23-F1
#
_entry.id   AF-A0A5A9PE23-F1
#
_cell.length_a   1.000
_cell.length_b   1.000
_cell.length_c   1.000
_cell.angle_alpha   90.00
_cell.angle_beta   90.00
_cell.angle_gamma   90.00
#
_symmetry.space_group_name_H-M   'P 1'
#
loop_
_entity.id
_entity.type
_entity.pdbx_description
1 polymer ?
#
loop_
_entity_poly.entity_id
_entity_poly.type
_entity_poly.pdbx_seq_one_letter_code
_entity_poly.pdbx_strand_id
1 'polypeptide(L)'
;MRRSAVKSRAEKSRSDSGPVNAAPPPPSVQPVETVDTVPLRITQSNWTNIITEEEGEELVVDIIEELMEVVMDRCCQMDLQRQLIPFSVCWARNNLVQTLECLFLMRDEGDDPEREQFWKEDPEPQPCAIDSWAEGCVPVVHAAQNSR
;
A
#
# COMPACT_ATOMS: atom_id res chain seq x y z
N MET A 1 -41.41 -27.92 -31.15
CA MET A 1 -41.17 -29.20 -31.88
C MET A 1 -40.64 -30.20 -30.87
N ARG A 2 -41.12 -31.41 -30.58
CA ARG A 2 -42.20 -32.34 -30.98
C ARG A 2 -42.54 -33.10 -29.65
N ARG A 3 -43.80 -33.19 -29.20
CA ARG A 3 -44.71 -34.38 -29.24
C ARG A 3 -44.02 -35.70 -28.84
N SER A 4 -44.53 -36.61 -28.00
CA SER A 4 -45.81 -36.80 -27.31
C SER A 4 -45.68 -38.01 -26.35
N ALA A 5 -46.58 -38.12 -25.38
CA ALA A 5 -46.78 -39.28 -24.52
C ALA A 5 -47.17 -40.56 -25.29
N VAL A 6 -46.90 -41.73 -24.70
CA VAL A 6 -47.59 -42.99 -25.01
C VAL A 6 -47.99 -43.69 -23.72
N LYS A 7 -49.29 -44.00 -23.65
CA LYS A 7 -49.99 -44.83 -22.67
C LYS A 7 -50.39 -46.14 -23.38
N SER A 8 -50.76 -47.15 -22.57
CA SER A 8 -51.28 -48.49 -22.90
C SER A 8 -50.20 -49.57 -22.95
N ARG A 9 -50.42 -50.82 -22.51
CA ARG A 9 -51.66 -51.58 -22.37
C ARG A 9 -51.41 -52.74 -21.39
N ALA A 10 -52.41 -53.09 -20.60
CA ALA A 10 -52.42 -54.29 -19.77
C ALA A 10 -52.58 -55.54 -20.64
N GLU A 11 -51.77 -56.57 -20.40
CA GLU A 11 -52.09 -57.95 -20.78
C GLU A 11 -52.09 -58.83 -19.53
N LYS A 12 -53.13 -59.65 -19.45
CA LYS A 12 -53.47 -60.55 -18.34
C LYS A 12 -53.41 -61.98 -18.88
N SER A 13 -52.52 -62.79 -18.33
CA SER A 13 -52.55 -64.26 -18.43
C SER A 13 -52.09 -64.79 -17.06
N ARG A 14 -53.04 -65.17 -16.19
CA ARG A 14 -53.50 -66.55 -15.94
C ARG A 14 -52.36 -67.52 -15.57
N SER A 15 -52.16 -67.60 -14.25
CA SER A 15 -52.09 -68.82 -13.42
C SER A 15 -51.39 -70.05 -14.00
N ASP A 16 -50.29 -70.45 -13.37
CA ASP A 16 -50.15 -71.83 -12.93
C ASP A 16 -49.44 -71.88 -11.57
N SER A 17 -50.02 -72.67 -10.67
CA SER A 17 -49.61 -72.85 -9.28
C SER A 17 -49.03 -74.25 -9.16
N GLY A 18 -47.70 -74.36 -9.06
CA GLY A 18 -46.99 -75.60 -8.71
C GLY A 18 -46.23 -75.42 -7.39
N PRO A 19 -46.23 -76.41 -6.47
CA PRO A 19 -45.73 -76.19 -5.12
C PRO A 19 -44.29 -76.74 -4.90
N VAL A 20 -43.66 -76.18 -3.86
CA VAL A 20 -42.53 -76.68 -3.05
C VAL A 20 -41.12 -76.69 -3.67
N ASN A 21 -40.28 -75.76 -3.21
CA ASN A 21 -39.02 -76.10 -2.52
C ASN A 21 -38.45 -74.85 -1.83
N ALA A 22 -38.26 -74.95 -0.52
CA ALA A 22 -37.66 -73.89 0.30
C ALA A 22 -36.16 -73.78 -0.02
N ALA A 23 -35.76 -72.68 -0.65
CA ALA A 23 -34.38 -72.25 -0.76
C ALA A 23 -34.03 -71.28 0.39
N PRO A 24 -32.78 -71.26 0.89
CA PRO A 24 -32.38 -70.36 1.97
C PRO A 24 -32.48 -68.90 1.51
N PRO A 25 -32.77 -67.95 2.42
CA PRO A 25 -32.87 -66.54 2.06
C PRO A 25 -31.52 -66.03 1.51
N PRO A 26 -31.52 -65.14 0.50
CA PRO A 26 -30.30 -64.49 0.03
C PRO A 26 -29.68 -63.67 1.16
N PRO A 27 -28.34 -63.51 1.18
CA PRO A 27 -27.68 -62.71 2.20
C PRO A 27 -28.24 -61.29 2.16
N SER A 28 -28.68 -60.82 3.33
CA SER A 28 -29.01 -59.42 3.56
C SER A 28 -27.85 -58.56 3.03
N VAL A 29 -28.11 -57.80 1.97
CA VAL A 29 -27.24 -56.70 1.55
C VAL A 29 -27.35 -55.68 2.66
N GLN A 30 -26.45 -55.80 3.65
CA GLN A 30 -26.29 -54.74 4.63
C GLN A 30 -25.96 -53.47 3.85
N PRO A 31 -26.71 -52.37 4.04
CA PRO A 31 -26.26 -51.09 3.53
C PRO A 31 -24.89 -50.86 4.15
N VAL A 32 -23.90 -50.52 3.31
CA VAL A 32 -22.61 -50.01 3.74
C VAL A 32 -22.87 -49.08 4.91
N GLU A 33 -22.42 -49.46 6.11
CA GLU A 33 -22.48 -48.61 7.30
C GLU A 33 -21.63 -47.38 6.99
N THR A 34 -22.25 -46.37 6.40
CA THR A 34 -21.73 -45.01 6.40
C THR A 34 -21.71 -44.63 7.87
N VAL A 35 -20.53 -44.71 8.49
CA VAL A 35 -20.28 -44.44 9.89
C VAL A 35 -20.97 -43.12 10.25
N ASP A 36 -22.11 -43.23 10.91
CA ASP A 36 -22.94 -42.11 11.33
C ASP A 36 -22.41 -41.64 12.68
N THR A 37 -21.34 -40.85 12.64
CA THR A 37 -20.84 -40.17 13.84
C THR A 37 -21.71 -38.94 14.09
N VAL A 38 -22.72 -39.08 14.93
CA VAL A 38 -23.62 -38.00 15.40
C VAL A 38 -22.98 -37.36 16.65
N PRO A 39 -22.92 -36.01 16.78
CA PRO A 39 -24.03 -35.08 16.53
C PRO A 39 -23.69 -33.85 15.68
N LEU A 40 -23.92 -33.96 14.36
CA LEU A 40 -24.66 -32.97 13.52
C LEU A 40 -24.80 -33.47 12.05
N ARG A 41 -25.13 -34.75 11.77
CA ARG A 41 -25.49 -35.26 10.42
C ARG A 41 -24.67 -34.75 9.20
N ILE A 42 -23.35 -34.67 9.30
CA ILE A 42 -22.49 -34.35 8.17
C ILE A 42 -21.80 -35.65 7.73
N THR A 43 -22.12 -36.14 6.52
CA THR A 43 -21.48 -37.33 5.92
C THR A 43 -20.01 -37.05 5.66
N GLN A 44 -19.15 -38.08 5.63
CA GLN A 44 -17.72 -37.94 5.32
C GLN A 44 -17.46 -37.14 4.03
N SER A 45 -18.25 -37.35 2.98
CA SER A 45 -18.17 -36.58 1.72
C SER A 45 -18.44 -35.09 1.92
N ASN A 46 -19.36 -34.75 2.82
CA ASN A 46 -19.69 -33.36 3.13
C ASN A 46 -18.56 -32.71 3.92
N TRP A 47 -17.94 -33.44 4.86
CA TRP A 47 -16.75 -32.97 5.58
C TRP A 47 -15.57 -32.73 4.65
N THR A 48 -15.28 -33.67 3.74
CA THR A 48 -14.19 -33.49 2.77
C THR A 48 -14.45 -32.31 1.85
N ASN A 49 -15.71 -32.10 1.43
CA ASN A 49 -16.07 -30.95 0.62
C ASN A 49 -15.85 -29.63 1.36
N ILE A 50 -16.23 -29.54 2.64
CA ILE A 50 -16.01 -28.34 3.46
C ILE A 50 -14.51 -28.02 3.56
N ILE A 51 -13.67 -29.03 3.83
CA ILE A 51 -12.22 -28.84 3.92
C ILE A 51 -11.64 -28.39 2.57
N THR A 52 -12.04 -29.02 1.46
CA THR A 52 -11.56 -28.62 0.14
C THR A 52 -12.02 -27.23 -0.28
N GLU A 53 -13.20 -26.80 0.21
CA GLU A 53 -13.71 -25.45 -0.01
C GLU A 53 -12.89 -24.43 0.78
N GLU A 54 -12.61 -24.68 2.06
CA GLU A 54 -11.76 -23.86 2.92
C GLU A 54 -10.33 -23.72 2.35
N GLU A 55 -9.71 -24.83 1.92
CA GLU A 55 -8.40 -24.81 1.24
C GLU A 55 -8.42 -24.01 -0.06
N GLY A 56 -9.53 -24.09 -0.80
CA GLY A 56 -9.74 -23.31 -2.02
C GLY A 56 -9.87 -21.81 -1.73
N GLU A 57 -10.55 -21.44 -0.65
CA GLU A 57 -10.68 -20.05 -0.20
C GLU A 57 -9.32 -19.48 0.24
N GLU A 58 -8.53 -20.23 1.01
CA GLU A 58 -7.18 -19.82 1.43
C GLU A 58 -6.27 -19.56 0.22
N LEU A 59 -6.28 -20.45 -0.77
CA LEU A 59 -5.53 -20.27 -2.01
C LEU A 59 -5.97 -19.01 -2.78
N VAL A 60 -7.28 -18.72 -2.82
CA VAL A 60 -7.79 -17.51 -3.47
C VAL A 60 -7.29 -16.26 -2.75
N VAL A 61 -7.25 -16.28 -1.41
CA VAL A 61 -6.71 -15.17 -0.62
C VAL A 61 -5.24 -14.93 -0.97
N ASP A 62 -4.42 -15.97 -1.00
CA ASP A 62 -2.99 -15.88 -1.35
C ASP A 62 -2.78 -15.30 -2.75
N ILE A 63 -3.55 -15.76 -3.74
CA ILE A 63 -3.47 -15.27 -5.12
C ILE A 63 -3.85 -13.79 -5.19
N ILE A 64 -4.91 -13.38 -4.48
CA ILE A 64 -5.34 -11.98 -4.46
C ILE A 64 -4.29 -11.11 -3.78
N GLU A 65 -3.69 -11.56 -2.69
CA GLU A 65 -2.63 -10.85 -1.99
C GLU A 65 -1.41 -10.64 -2.90
N GLU A 66 -0.91 -11.70 -3.54
CA GLU A 66 0.21 -11.61 -4.48
C GLU A 66 -0.11 -10.66 -5.65
N LEU A 67 -1.33 -10.78 -6.22
CA LEU A 67 -1.76 -9.90 -7.30
C LEU A 67 -1.81 -8.44 -6.86
N MET A 68 -2.36 -8.16 -5.68
CA MET A 68 -2.43 -6.80 -5.13
C MET A 68 -1.03 -6.25 -4.88
N GLU A 69 -0.12 -7.03 -4.31
CA GLU A 69 1.26 -6.61 -4.10
C GLU A 69 1.93 -6.20 -5.41
N VAL A 70 1.87 -7.07 -6.42
CA VAL A 70 2.47 -6.81 -7.74
C VAL A 70 1.84 -5.59 -8.42
N VAL A 71 0.51 -5.48 -8.40
CA VAL A 71 -0.19 -4.34 -9.03
C VAL A 71 0.17 -3.04 -8.33
N MET A 72 0.18 -3.02 -7.00
CA MET A 72 0.50 -1.83 -6.22
C MET A 72 1.96 -1.39 -6.44
N ASP A 73 2.90 -2.33 -6.45
CA ASP A 73 4.31 -2.04 -6.75
C ASP A 73 4.47 -1.44 -8.16
N ARG A 74 3.83 -2.04 -9.17
CA ARG A 74 3.91 -1.54 -10.55
C ARG A 74 3.26 -0.18 -10.73
N CYS A 75 2.09 0.05 -10.13
CA CYS A 75 1.44 1.36 -10.14
C CYS A 75 2.34 2.43 -9.49
N CYS A 76 2.92 2.13 -8.32
CA CYS A 76 3.84 3.03 -7.63
C CYS A 76 5.07 3.36 -8.49
N GLN A 77 5.70 2.36 -9.11
CA GLN A 77 6.84 2.56 -10.01
C GLN A 77 6.48 3.45 -11.20
N MET A 78 5.32 3.21 -11.84
CA MET A 78 4.86 4.03 -12.94
C MET A 78 4.58 5.47 -12.52
N ASP A 79 3.97 5.67 -11.35
CA ASP A 79 3.69 7.00 -10.82
C ASP A 79 4.97 7.76 -10.49
N LEU A 80 5.95 7.10 -9.88
CA LEU A 80 7.28 7.69 -9.63
C LEU A 80 7.96 8.10 -10.94
N GLN A 81 7.95 7.24 -11.96
CA GLN A 81 8.53 7.57 -13.26
C GLN A 81 7.83 8.76 -13.92
N ARG A 82 6.50 8.83 -13.83
CA ARG A 82 5.72 9.95 -14.36
C ARG A 82 5.99 11.25 -13.62
N GLN A 83 6.19 11.19 -12.31
CA GLN A 83 6.41 12.37 -11.48
C GLN A 83 7.86 12.83 -11.43
N LEU A 84 8.83 11.98 -11.77
CA LEU A 84 10.26 12.28 -11.67
C LEU A 84 10.63 13.58 -12.37
N ILE A 85 10.30 13.72 -13.67
CA ILE A 85 10.66 14.90 -14.44
C ILE A 85 9.93 16.15 -13.93
N PRO A 86 8.59 16.17 -13.80
CA PRO A 86 7.88 17.33 -13.24
C PRO A 86 8.41 17.76 -11.87
N PHE A 87 8.65 16.79 -10.97
CA PHE A 87 9.18 17.05 -9.64
C PHE A 87 10.56 17.68 -9.71
N SER A 88 11.51 17.07 -10.44
CA SER A 88 12.88 17.57 -10.53
C SER A 88 12.96 18.95 -11.17
N VAL A 89 12.16 19.22 -12.21
CA VAL A 89 12.11 20.54 -12.86
C VAL A 89 11.55 21.61 -11.91
N CYS A 90 10.44 21.31 -11.23
CA CYS A 90 9.85 22.23 -10.25
C CYS A 90 10.82 22.48 -9.09
N TRP A 91 11.46 21.44 -8.58
CA TRP A 91 12.46 21.54 -7.52
C TRP A 91 13.64 22.42 -7.93
N ALA A 92 14.24 22.15 -9.10
CA ALA A 92 15.37 22.91 -9.62
C ALA A 92 15.01 24.39 -9.83
N ARG A 93 13.85 24.66 -10.44
CA ARG A 93 13.33 26.02 -10.63
C ARG A 93 13.22 26.76 -9.30
N ASN A 94 12.56 26.16 -8.31
CA ASN A 94 12.31 26.81 -7.03
C ASN A 94 13.62 27.06 -6.27
N ASN A 95 14.55 26.10 -6.31
CA ASN A 95 15.85 26.25 -5.68
C ASN A 95 16.69 27.35 -6.35
N LEU A 96 16.66 27.46 -7.68
CA LEU A 96 17.33 28.54 -8.41
C LEU A 96 16.75 29.90 -8.04
N VAL A 97 15.41 30.03 -8.00
CA VAL A 97 14.75 31.28 -7.60
C VAL A 97 15.16 31.68 -6.20
N GLN A 98 15.05 30.77 -5.23
CA GLN A 98 15.43 31.03 -3.84
C GLN A 98 16.92 31.41 -3.73
N THR A 99 17.79 30.73 -4.47
CA THR A 99 19.22 31.03 -4.49
C THR A 99 19.49 32.44 -5.01
N LEU A 100 18.82 32.84 -6.10
CA LEU A 100 18.94 34.18 -6.66
C LEU A 100 18.39 35.24 -5.71
N GLU A 101 17.27 34.99 -5.03
CA GLU A 101 16.73 35.89 -4.02
C GLU A 101 17.69 36.09 -2.84
N CYS A 102 18.44 35.05 -2.44
CA CYS A 102 19.45 35.16 -1.39
C CYS A 102 20.74 35.87 -1.86
N LEU A 103 21.18 35.63 -3.11
CA LEU A 103 22.40 36.23 -3.65
C LEU A 103 22.20 37.69 -4.08
N PHE A 104 21.01 38.00 -4.58
CA PHE A 104 20.61 39.32 -5.02
C PHE A 104 19.49 39.81 -4.12
N LEU A 105 19.84 40.05 -2.86
CA LEU A 105 18.97 40.79 -1.96
C LEU A 105 18.58 42.11 -2.64
N MET A 106 17.28 42.40 -2.62
CA MET A 106 16.77 43.65 -3.16
C MET A 106 17.53 44.81 -2.52
N ARG A 107 17.96 45.76 -3.37
CA ARG A 107 18.58 47.00 -2.91
C ARG A 107 17.69 47.64 -1.85
N ASP A 108 18.26 48.04 -0.72
CA ASP A 108 17.49 48.78 0.27
C ASP A 108 17.04 50.12 -0.34
N GLU A 109 15.86 50.59 0.03
CA GLU A 109 15.33 51.88 -0.44
C GLU A 109 16.22 53.06 0.00
N GLY A 110 17.10 52.83 0.98
CA GLY A 110 18.12 53.78 1.45
C GLY A 110 19.38 53.87 0.59
N ASP A 111 19.68 52.89 -0.27
CA ASP A 111 20.91 52.89 -1.07
C ASP A 111 20.72 53.76 -2.33
N ASP A 112 21.39 54.91 -2.36
CA ASP A 112 21.38 55.83 -3.50
C ASP A 112 22.45 55.40 -4.54
N PRO A 113 22.04 54.91 -5.72
CA PRO A 113 22.96 54.36 -6.72
C PRO A 113 23.88 55.41 -7.36
N GLU A 114 23.57 56.69 -7.20
CA GLU A 114 24.41 57.78 -7.71
C GLU A 114 25.42 58.29 -6.67
N ARG A 115 25.20 58.00 -5.38
CA ARG A 115 26.09 58.46 -4.29
C ARG A 115 27.12 57.42 -3.87
N GLU A 116 26.80 56.14 -3.96
CA GLU A 116 27.65 55.10 -3.41
C GLU A 116 28.55 54.50 -4.49
N GLN A 117 29.85 54.82 -4.40
CA GLN A 117 30.87 53.94 -4.97
C GLN A 117 30.81 52.63 -4.19
N PHE A 118 29.96 51.69 -4.63
CA PHE A 118 29.63 50.38 -4.05
C PHE A 118 30.82 49.47 -3.67
N TRP A 119 32.06 49.95 -3.83
CA TRP A 119 33.32 49.22 -3.70
C TRP A 119 34.39 50.03 -2.98
N LYS A 120 34.02 51.07 -2.22
CA LYS A 120 34.99 51.76 -1.37
C LYS A 120 35.00 51.09 -0.01
N GLU A 121 36.18 50.69 0.43
CA GLU A 121 36.37 50.13 1.78
C GLU A 121 35.90 51.15 2.82
N ASP A 122 34.98 50.73 3.69
CA ASP A 122 34.51 51.55 4.79
C ASP A 122 35.68 51.83 5.75
N PRO A 123 35.75 53.03 6.34
CA PRO A 123 36.77 53.34 7.31
C PRO A 123 36.61 52.44 8.55
N GLU A 124 37.73 52.07 9.17
CA GLU A 124 37.71 51.31 10.42
C GLU A 124 36.81 52.04 11.45
N PRO A 125 35.80 51.37 12.03
CA PRO A 125 34.90 52.00 12.97
C PRO A 125 35.69 52.48 14.19
N GLN A 126 35.40 53.70 14.64
CA GLN A 126 36.03 54.20 15.85
C GLN A 126 35.62 53.32 17.05
N PRO A 127 36.54 53.04 17.99
CA PRO A 127 36.20 52.34 19.21
C PRO A 127 35.01 53.00 19.90
N CYS A 128 33.89 52.28 20.01
CA CYS A 128 32.73 52.77 20.73
C CYS A 128 32.93 52.58 22.24
N ALA A 129 32.24 53.40 23.03
CA ALA A 129 32.20 53.19 24.47
C ALA A 129 31.55 51.82 24.75
N ILE A 130 32.20 51.00 25.56
CA ILE A 130 31.68 49.70 25.99
C ILE A 130 30.36 49.96 26.73
N ASP A 131 29.27 49.41 26.21
CA ASP A 131 27.94 49.59 26.78
C ASP A 131 27.62 48.49 27.81
N SER A 132 26.42 48.57 28.39
CA SER A 132 25.96 47.61 29.40
C SER A 132 25.66 46.21 28.84
N TRP A 133 25.71 46.00 27.52
CA TRP A 133 25.53 44.69 26.88
C TRP A 133 26.85 43.96 26.64
N ALA A 134 27.98 44.65 26.79
CA ALA A 134 29.33 44.11 26.60
C ALA A 134 30.04 43.81 27.95
N GLU A 135 29.36 43.04 28.82
CA GLU A 135 29.90 42.64 30.12
C GLU A 135 31.14 41.75 29.95
N GLY A 136 32.32 42.27 30.33
CA GLY A 136 33.60 41.58 30.22
C GLY A 136 34.57 42.14 29.17
N CYS A 137 34.19 43.18 28.41
CA CYS A 137 35.12 43.84 27.49
C CYS A 137 36.17 44.70 28.23
N VAL A 138 37.41 44.68 27.74
CA VAL A 138 38.54 45.44 28.29
C VAL A 138 38.64 46.81 27.60
N PRO A 139 38.70 47.94 28.34
CA PRO A 139 38.83 49.27 27.75
C PRO A 139 40.11 49.41 26.94
N VAL A 140 40.01 49.96 25.72
CA VAL A 140 41.16 50.28 24.88
C VAL A 140 41.85 51.53 25.43
N VAL A 141 43.13 51.42 25.82
CA VAL A 141 43.95 52.55 26.29
C VAL A 141 44.96 52.92 25.20
N HIS A 142 44.81 54.08 24.58
CA HIS A 142 45.81 54.59 23.65
C HIS A 142 46.99 55.18 24.44
N ALA A 143 48.21 54.70 24.15
CA ALA A 143 49.42 55.27 24.72
C ALA A 143 49.58 56.73 24.24
N ALA A 144 49.75 57.67 25.18
CA ALA A 144 49.99 59.06 24.84
C ALA A 144 51.31 59.16 24.03
N GLN A 145 51.21 59.54 22.76
CA GLN A 145 52.36 59.98 21.99
C GLN A 145 52.81 61.31 22.57
N ASN A 146 53.76 61.28 23.50
CA ASN A 146 54.45 62.49 23.97
C ASN A 146 55.09 63.17 22.76
N SER A 147 54.53 64.31 22.34
CA SER A 147 55.12 65.20 21.35
C SER A 147 56.50 65.65 21.83
N ARG A 148 57.54 65.30 21.08
CA ARG A 148 58.87 65.92 21.20
C ARG A 148 58.91 67.22 20.42
#